data_AF-V4J0X8-F1
#
_entry.id   AF-V4J0X8-F1
#
_cell.length_a   1.000
_cell.length_b   1.000
_cell.length_c   1.000
_cell.angle_alpha   90.00
_cell.angle_beta   90.00
_cell.angle_gamma   90.00
#
_symmetry.space_group_name_H-M   'P 1'
#
loop_
_entity.id
_entity.type
_entity.pdbx_description
1 polymer ?
#
loop_
_entity_poly.entity_id
_entity_poly.type
_entity_poly.pdbx_seq_one_letter_code
_entity_poly.pdbx_strand_id
1 'polypeptide(L)'
;MADTTETTQTNRDPTRSIETPAFRPVPFGDRGSTLLDSLDPEEAAAHRRAVESVELPDSLATLVDDTDVLSDRPMFTWKWIYRIFGEQLTLSAVPDDRRATAQETKFLAGVYITLLDDLAEQRGDAATFWHLASVAYPGWNPDSDPDRDDIDAAYARSAMRVWRALEERLETAPNYDRLRDPYLFDLRSCFQAMDFARVANGSYGLMNPREIWQYETAAIGILGTVGADLLYVPSMSASTYRTVRPVLLEAQYLWRLGNWLITWRREAHEGDHTAVLFAEALRQGVVGETDLERLDGEHPAVADRVVRAIDESDLEATLAAEWERRYERFETRLDAVDAVDIDHLHADMGWLMRSHLATEGER
;
A
#
# COMPACT_ATOMS: atom_id res chain seq x y z
N MET A 1 -13.57 -31.32 -58.11
CA MET A 1 -14.24 -30.59 -57.02
C MET A 1 -13.29 -30.60 -55.85
N ALA A 2 -12.44 -29.58 -55.79
CA ALA A 2 -11.47 -29.37 -54.73
C ALA A 2 -11.93 -28.11 -54.00
N ASP A 3 -12.18 -28.26 -52.70
CA ASP A 3 -12.73 -27.22 -51.83
C ASP A 3 -11.56 -26.46 -51.20
N THR A 4 -11.44 -25.18 -51.55
CA THR A 4 -10.40 -24.26 -51.07
C THR A 4 -10.97 -23.44 -49.92
N THR A 5 -10.65 -23.82 -48.69
CA THR A 5 -10.85 -22.98 -47.50
C THR A 5 -9.77 -21.92 -47.41
N GLU A 6 -10.13 -20.67 -47.68
CA GLU A 6 -9.36 -19.46 -47.38
C GLU A 6 -9.16 -19.33 -45.87
N THR A 7 -7.90 -19.31 -45.43
CA THR A 7 -7.51 -18.96 -44.05
C THR A 7 -7.10 -17.50 -44.04
N THR A 8 -7.91 -16.64 -43.44
CA THR A 8 -7.60 -15.22 -43.23
C THR A 8 -6.54 -15.09 -42.13
N GLN A 9 -5.26 -15.04 -42.50
CA GLN A 9 -4.19 -14.65 -41.58
C GLN A 9 -4.24 -13.13 -41.36
N THR A 10 -4.74 -12.73 -40.19
CA THR A 10 -4.57 -11.36 -39.70
C THR A 10 -3.11 -11.14 -39.33
N ASN A 11 -2.43 -10.38 -40.18
CA ASN A 11 -1.05 -9.94 -40.03
C ASN A 11 -0.96 -8.99 -38.81
N ARG A 12 -0.63 -9.52 -37.62
CA ARG A 12 -0.28 -8.69 -36.45
C ARG A 12 1.21 -8.36 -36.55
N ASP A 13 1.47 -7.10 -36.83
CA ASP A 13 2.81 -6.51 -36.84
C ASP A 13 3.52 -6.74 -35.49
N PRO A 14 4.63 -7.51 -35.45
CA PRO A 14 5.36 -7.82 -34.23
C PRO A 14 6.19 -6.64 -33.70
N THR A 15 6.13 -5.46 -34.32
CA THR A 15 6.93 -4.28 -33.93
C THR A 15 6.18 -3.22 -33.13
N ARG A 16 4.90 -3.44 -32.78
CA ARG A 16 4.21 -2.61 -31.79
C ARG A 16 4.71 -2.94 -30.39
N SER A 17 5.85 -2.36 -30.02
CA SER A 17 6.27 -2.25 -28.62
C SER A 17 5.15 -1.54 -27.86
N ILE A 18 4.62 -2.19 -26.83
CA ILE A 18 3.86 -1.50 -25.79
C ILE A 18 4.86 -0.55 -25.14
N GLU A 19 4.82 0.74 -25.51
CA GLU A 19 5.55 1.78 -24.79
C GLU A 19 5.01 1.79 -23.35
N THR A 20 5.78 1.15 -22.46
CA THR A 20 5.65 1.36 -21.02
C THR A 20 6.06 2.81 -20.76
N PRO A 21 5.44 3.55 -19.82
CA PRO A 21 5.85 4.92 -19.55
C PRO A 21 7.31 4.94 -19.16
N ALA A 22 8.18 5.36 -20.09
CA ALA A 22 9.56 5.61 -19.77
C ALA A 22 9.59 6.80 -18.83
N PHE A 23 10.19 6.63 -17.66
CA PHE A 23 10.52 7.75 -16.78
C PHE A 23 11.39 8.73 -17.57
N ARG A 24 10.80 9.85 -17.99
CA ARG A 24 11.52 10.94 -18.65
C ARG A 24 11.66 12.06 -17.64
N PRO A 25 12.86 12.35 -17.13
CA PRO A 25 13.10 13.56 -16.36
C PRO A 25 12.72 14.77 -17.23
N VAL A 26 11.82 15.60 -16.74
CA VAL A 26 11.46 16.87 -17.37
C VAL A 26 12.24 17.98 -16.66
N PRO A 27 12.86 18.95 -17.37
CA PRO A 27 13.56 20.05 -16.73
C PRO A 27 12.60 20.88 -15.88
N PHE A 28 12.98 21.14 -14.63
CA PHE A 28 12.18 21.87 -13.66
C PHE A 28 12.05 23.38 -13.99
N GLY A 29 10.88 23.93 -13.70
CA GLY A 29 10.68 25.34 -13.44
C GLY A 29 10.60 25.57 -11.92
N ASP A 30 11.19 26.66 -11.46
CA ASP A 30 11.45 27.06 -10.06
C ASP A 30 10.22 27.27 -9.16
N ARG A 31 9.36 26.24 -9.01
CA ARG A 31 8.27 26.22 -8.02
C ARG A 31 8.56 25.12 -7.01
N GLY A 32 8.97 25.51 -5.81
CA GLY A 32 8.95 24.60 -4.66
C GLY A 32 7.54 24.06 -4.46
N SER A 33 7.44 22.75 -4.21
CA SER A 33 6.17 22.06 -3.97
C SER A 33 5.59 22.49 -2.62
N THR A 34 4.49 23.23 -2.62
CA THR A 34 3.77 23.60 -1.39
C THR A 34 2.96 22.43 -0.80
N LEU A 35 2.82 21.32 -1.53
CA LEU A 35 2.07 20.13 -1.11
C LEU A 35 2.90 19.17 -0.25
N LEU A 36 4.23 19.29 -0.33
CA LEU A 36 5.19 18.54 0.48
C LEU A 36 5.64 19.29 1.72
N ASP A 37 5.20 20.53 1.89
CA ASP A 37 5.36 21.22 3.16
C ASP A 37 4.59 20.43 4.24
N SER A 38 5.29 20.07 5.32
CA SER A 38 4.68 19.42 6.48
C SER A 38 3.52 20.27 7.00
N LEU A 39 2.50 19.64 7.59
CA LEU A 39 1.47 20.37 8.34
C LEU A 39 2.14 21.36 9.30
N ASP A 40 1.52 22.53 9.49
CA ASP A 40 1.93 23.45 10.55
C ASP A 40 2.02 22.66 11.87
N PRO A 41 3.04 22.86 12.72
CA PRO A 41 3.13 22.25 14.04
C PRO A 41 1.82 22.24 14.85
N GLU A 42 0.98 23.27 14.74
CA GLU A 42 -0.34 23.31 15.40
C GLU A 42 -1.33 22.32 14.78
N GLU A 43 -1.39 22.24 13.45
CA GLU A 43 -2.23 21.28 12.71
C GLU A 43 -1.75 19.84 12.96
N ALA A 44 -0.44 19.62 12.99
CA ALA A 44 0.18 18.34 13.34
C ALA A 44 -0.21 17.91 14.76
N ALA A 45 -0.12 18.82 15.74
CA ALA A 45 -0.53 18.56 17.12
C ALA A 45 -2.03 18.35 17.28
N ALA A 46 -2.85 19.06 16.48
CA ALA A 46 -4.29 18.83 16.43
C ALA A 46 -4.61 17.44 15.86
N HIS A 47 -3.93 17.03 14.79
CA HIS A 47 -4.09 15.70 14.20
C HIS A 47 -3.72 14.59 15.19
N ARG A 48 -2.57 14.71 15.88
CA ARG A 48 -2.15 13.74 16.91
C ARG A 48 -3.19 13.60 18.03
N ARG A 49 -3.66 14.72 18.60
CA ARG A 49 -4.73 14.69 19.63
C ARG A 49 -6.00 14.03 19.12
N ALA A 50 -6.34 14.26 17.84
CA ALA A 50 -7.52 13.66 17.22
C ALA A 50 -7.38 12.14 17.02
N VAL A 51 -6.15 11.61 16.85
CA VAL A 51 -5.87 10.17 16.84
C VAL A 51 -5.93 9.60 18.25
N GLU A 52 -5.30 10.26 19.23
CA GLU A 52 -5.30 9.82 20.63
C GLU A 52 -6.71 9.69 21.21
N SER A 53 -7.61 10.60 20.81
CA SER A 53 -9.02 10.62 21.23
C SER A 53 -9.89 9.56 20.56
N VAL A 54 -9.39 8.80 19.59
CA VAL A 54 -10.16 7.72 18.95
C VAL A 54 -10.48 6.64 19.98
N GLU A 55 -11.75 6.25 20.04
CA GLU A 55 -12.20 5.08 20.77
C GLU A 55 -12.47 3.96 19.75
N LEU A 56 -11.76 2.84 19.91
CA LEU A 56 -12.02 1.64 19.11
C LEU A 56 -13.30 0.97 19.66
N PRO A 57 -14.16 0.41 18.79
CA PRO A 57 -15.24 -0.47 19.24
C PRO A 57 -14.70 -1.58 20.15
N ASP A 58 -15.41 -1.94 21.22
CA ASP A 58 -14.95 -2.92 22.22
C ASP A 58 -14.42 -4.21 21.58
N SER A 59 -15.11 -4.74 20.56
CA SER A 59 -14.68 -5.96 19.86
C SER A 59 -13.32 -5.83 19.16
N LEU A 60 -13.00 -4.64 18.64
CA LEU A 60 -11.72 -4.37 17.99
C LEU A 60 -10.63 -4.04 19.01
N ALA A 61 -10.97 -3.30 20.08
CA ALA A 61 -10.06 -3.01 21.19
C ALA A 61 -9.58 -4.32 21.85
N THR A 62 -10.51 -5.21 22.19
CA THR A 62 -10.20 -6.54 22.72
C THR A 62 -9.36 -7.34 21.74
N LEU A 63 -9.66 -7.32 20.45
CA LEU A 63 -8.87 -8.05 19.46
C LEU A 63 -7.39 -7.61 19.41
N VAL A 64 -7.12 -6.31 19.49
CA VAL A 64 -5.74 -5.79 19.43
C VAL A 64 -5.01 -5.81 20.78
N ASP A 65 -5.74 -5.78 21.90
CA ASP A 65 -5.15 -5.82 23.25
C ASP A 65 -4.88 -7.26 23.74
N ASP A 66 -5.74 -8.23 23.38
CA ASP A 66 -5.69 -9.60 23.91
C ASP A 66 -4.70 -10.53 23.18
N THR A 67 -3.87 -10.02 22.28
CA THR A 67 -2.88 -10.86 21.58
C THR A 67 -1.48 -10.33 21.77
N ASP A 68 -0.59 -11.20 22.26
CA ASP A 68 0.81 -10.86 22.57
C ASP A 68 1.47 -10.07 21.43
N VAL A 69 1.21 -10.47 20.18
CA VAL A 69 1.77 -9.85 18.97
C VAL A 69 1.17 -8.48 18.65
N LEU A 70 -0.15 -8.28 18.79
CA LEU A 70 -0.75 -6.96 18.51
C LEU A 70 -0.46 -5.96 19.64
N SER A 71 -0.23 -6.46 20.85
CA SER A 71 0.15 -5.66 22.01
C SER A 71 1.59 -5.12 21.96
N ASP A 72 2.46 -5.70 21.12
CA ASP A 72 3.83 -5.20 20.88
C ASP A 72 3.83 -3.84 20.17
N ARG A 73 2.76 -3.51 19.43
CA ARG A 73 2.61 -2.22 18.75
C ARG A 73 1.86 -1.21 19.63
N PRO A 74 2.26 0.08 19.64
CA PRO A 74 1.55 1.10 20.39
C PRO A 74 0.07 1.20 19.97
N MET A 75 -0.83 1.33 20.93
CA MET A 75 -2.27 1.55 20.68
C MET A 75 -2.53 2.75 19.75
N PHE A 76 -1.63 3.74 19.74
CA PHE A 76 -1.67 4.86 18.81
C PHE A 76 -1.74 4.40 17.34
N THR A 77 -0.97 3.36 16.97
CA THR A 77 -0.95 2.80 15.61
C THR A 77 -2.32 2.25 15.21
N TRP A 78 -2.98 1.50 16.10
CA TRP A 78 -4.31 0.95 15.84
C TRP A 78 -5.38 2.05 15.76
N LYS A 79 -5.33 3.04 16.65
CA LYS A 79 -6.20 4.23 16.58
C LYS A 79 -5.99 5.02 15.29
N TRP A 80 -4.75 5.18 14.85
CA TRP A 80 -4.41 5.86 13.61
C TRP A 80 -4.97 5.11 12.40
N ILE A 81 -4.75 3.80 12.30
CA ILE A 81 -5.30 2.94 11.23
C ILE A 81 -6.83 3.04 11.20
N TYR A 82 -7.49 2.92 12.36
CA TYR A 82 -8.95 2.98 12.46
C TYR A 82 -9.51 4.33 12.00
N ARG A 83 -8.87 5.44 12.42
CA ARG A 83 -9.26 6.80 12.04
C ARG A 83 -9.05 7.06 10.55
N ILE A 84 -7.86 6.74 10.03
CA ILE A 84 -7.50 7.01 8.64
C ILE A 84 -8.41 6.25 7.69
N PHE A 85 -8.56 4.94 7.89
CA PHE A 85 -9.40 4.15 7.01
C PHE A 85 -10.89 4.44 7.18
N GLY A 86 -11.31 4.98 8.33
CA GLY A 86 -12.70 5.36 8.57
C GLY A 86 -13.04 6.77 8.17
N GLU A 87 -12.60 7.74 8.96
CA GLU A 87 -13.00 9.15 8.82
C GLU A 87 -12.48 9.76 7.51
N GLN A 88 -11.28 9.39 7.09
CA GLN A 88 -10.62 10.02 5.96
C GLN A 88 -10.80 9.24 4.66
N LEU A 89 -10.56 7.93 4.69
CA LEU A 89 -10.53 7.09 3.49
C LEU A 89 -11.77 6.20 3.35
N THR A 90 -12.93 6.71 3.76
CA THR A 90 -14.22 6.10 3.38
C THR A 90 -14.82 6.82 2.20
N LEU A 91 -14.99 6.10 1.09
CA LEU A 91 -15.63 6.63 -0.11
C LEU A 91 -17.01 7.23 0.22
N SER A 92 -17.30 8.41 -0.32
CA SER A 92 -18.57 9.12 -0.12
C SER A 92 -19.79 8.28 -0.51
N ALA A 93 -19.63 7.38 -1.50
CA ALA A 93 -20.66 6.44 -1.93
C ALA A 93 -21.01 5.33 -0.94
N VAL A 94 -20.28 5.16 0.16
CA VAL A 94 -20.69 4.25 1.23
C VAL A 94 -21.82 4.92 2.03
N PRO A 95 -23.02 4.30 2.12
CA PRO A 95 -24.15 4.82 2.88
C PRO A 95 -23.83 4.95 4.37
N ASP A 96 -24.39 5.96 5.02
CA ASP A 96 -24.13 6.24 6.44
C ASP A 96 -24.46 5.05 7.37
N ASP A 97 -25.49 4.27 7.05
CA ASP A 97 -25.87 3.06 7.81
C ASP A 97 -24.87 1.90 7.64
N ARG A 98 -23.92 2.01 6.70
CA ARG A 98 -22.88 1.01 6.44
C ARG A 98 -21.46 1.51 6.76
N ARG A 99 -21.28 2.82 7.00
CA ARG A 99 -19.94 3.42 7.22
C ARG A 99 -19.18 2.76 8.36
N ALA A 100 -19.82 2.51 9.49
CA ALA A 100 -19.18 1.85 10.64
C ALA A 100 -18.67 0.45 10.27
N THR A 101 -19.50 -0.38 9.63
CA THR A 101 -19.11 -1.73 9.21
C THR A 101 -18.01 -1.71 8.15
N ALA A 102 -18.05 -0.77 7.20
CA ALA A 102 -16.99 -0.59 6.22
C ALA A 102 -15.67 -0.18 6.90
N GLN A 103 -15.71 0.76 7.84
CA GLN A 103 -14.54 1.18 8.62
C GLN A 103 -13.91 0.02 9.39
N GLU A 104 -14.72 -0.78 10.11
CA GLU A 104 -14.20 -1.95 10.84
C GLU A 104 -13.57 -2.99 9.92
N THR A 105 -14.17 -3.22 8.74
CA THR A 105 -13.63 -4.15 7.73
C THR A 105 -12.27 -3.67 7.24
N LYS A 106 -12.15 -2.37 6.93
CA LYS A 106 -10.89 -1.76 6.51
C LYS A 106 -9.84 -1.75 7.60
N PHE A 107 -10.26 -1.53 8.85
CA PHE A 107 -9.38 -1.63 10.00
C PHE A 107 -8.77 -3.02 10.09
N LEU A 108 -9.57 -4.08 10.01
CA LEU A 108 -9.06 -5.47 10.08
C LEU A 108 -8.16 -5.81 8.90
N ALA A 109 -8.50 -5.35 7.69
CA ALA A 109 -7.63 -5.48 6.54
C ALA A 109 -6.29 -4.76 6.76
N GLY A 110 -6.32 -3.52 7.27
CA GLY A 110 -5.13 -2.75 7.62
C GLY A 110 -4.27 -3.43 8.67
N VAL A 111 -4.86 -3.92 9.76
CA VAL A 111 -4.16 -4.68 10.80
C VAL A 111 -3.50 -5.94 10.21
N TYR A 112 -4.22 -6.71 9.40
CA TYR A 112 -3.69 -7.93 8.81
C TYR A 112 -2.53 -7.65 7.84
N ILE A 113 -2.66 -6.61 7.02
CA ILE A 113 -1.60 -6.11 6.13
C ILE A 113 -0.37 -5.71 6.96
N THR A 114 -0.53 -4.93 8.03
CA THR A 114 0.59 -4.52 8.92
C THR A 114 1.29 -5.72 9.56
N LEU A 115 0.55 -6.76 9.98
CA LEU A 115 1.16 -7.97 10.53
C LEU A 115 1.99 -8.74 9.48
N LEU A 116 1.52 -8.84 8.24
CA LEU A 116 2.29 -9.47 7.18
C LEU A 116 3.54 -8.66 6.82
N ASP A 117 3.42 -7.33 6.82
CA ASP A 117 4.53 -6.40 6.62
C ASP A 117 5.64 -6.60 7.67
N ASP A 118 5.27 -6.73 8.96
CA ASP A 118 6.21 -7.01 10.05
C ASP A 118 6.99 -8.30 9.86
N LEU A 119 6.33 -9.34 9.36
CA LEU A 119 6.97 -10.62 9.07
C LEU A 119 7.94 -10.51 7.89
N ALA A 120 7.57 -9.73 6.87
CA ALA A 120 8.37 -9.54 5.68
C ALA A 120 9.62 -8.69 5.96
N GLU A 121 9.48 -7.57 6.69
CA GLU A 121 10.54 -6.56 6.83
C GLU A 121 11.30 -6.68 8.15
N GLN A 122 10.60 -6.67 9.29
CA GLN A 122 11.25 -6.57 10.60
C GLN A 122 11.76 -7.91 11.12
N ARG A 123 11.00 -8.99 10.90
CA ARG A 123 11.32 -10.32 11.45
C ARG A 123 12.06 -11.20 10.45
N GLY A 124 11.91 -10.94 9.15
CA GLY A 124 12.46 -11.80 8.09
C GLY A 124 11.92 -13.24 8.13
N ASP A 125 10.75 -13.47 8.72
CA ASP A 125 10.15 -14.79 8.89
C ASP A 125 9.30 -15.17 7.67
N ALA A 126 10.00 -15.59 6.62
CA ALA A 126 9.39 -15.95 5.35
C ALA A 126 8.42 -17.15 5.47
N ALA A 127 8.67 -18.08 6.40
CA ALA A 127 7.84 -19.27 6.58
C ALA A 127 6.47 -18.91 7.14
N THR A 128 6.45 -18.13 8.22
CA THR A 128 5.21 -17.62 8.83
C THR A 128 4.49 -16.66 7.89
N PHE A 129 5.23 -15.78 7.20
CA PHE A 129 4.69 -14.89 6.18
C PHE A 129 3.90 -15.66 5.12
N TRP A 130 4.52 -16.66 4.48
CA TRP A 130 3.87 -17.40 3.39
C TRP A 130 2.72 -18.28 3.88
N HIS A 131 2.81 -18.81 5.10
CA HIS A 131 1.67 -19.48 5.73
C HIS A 131 0.48 -18.52 5.81
N LEU A 132 0.67 -17.32 6.37
CA LEU A 132 -0.40 -16.34 6.53
C LEU A 132 -0.86 -15.69 5.22
N ALA A 133 0.03 -15.38 4.28
CA ALA A 133 -0.33 -14.79 2.99
C ALA A 133 -1.19 -15.75 2.14
N SER A 134 -1.04 -17.06 2.36
CA SER A 134 -1.77 -18.09 1.62
C SER A 134 -3.28 -18.10 1.90
N VAL A 135 -3.74 -17.47 3.00
CA VAL A 135 -5.18 -17.34 3.35
C VAL A 135 -6.02 -16.76 2.23
N ALA A 136 -5.44 -15.85 1.44
CA ALA A 136 -6.15 -15.18 0.37
C ALA A 136 -6.21 -16.01 -0.92
N TYR A 137 -5.57 -17.19 -0.98
CA TYR A 137 -5.56 -18.07 -2.14
C TYR A 137 -6.73 -19.07 -2.09
N PRO A 138 -7.42 -19.32 -3.23
CA PRO A 138 -8.51 -20.28 -3.27
C PRO A 138 -8.08 -21.69 -2.84
N GLY A 139 -8.88 -22.31 -1.98
CA GLY A 139 -8.68 -23.70 -1.55
C GLY A 139 -7.59 -23.91 -0.49
N TRP A 140 -6.97 -22.83 0.00
CA TRP A 140 -6.05 -22.92 1.11
C TRP A 140 -6.80 -23.12 2.44
N ASN A 141 -6.19 -23.89 3.35
CA ASN A 141 -6.71 -24.12 4.70
C ASN A 141 -5.55 -23.99 5.72
N PRO A 142 -5.61 -23.00 6.64
CA PRO A 142 -4.56 -22.78 7.65
C PRO A 142 -4.37 -24.00 8.55
N ASP A 143 -5.45 -24.73 8.80
CA ASP A 143 -5.49 -25.84 9.75
C ASP A 143 -5.12 -27.18 9.08
N SER A 144 -4.65 -27.17 7.83
CA SER A 144 -4.30 -28.39 7.08
C SER A 144 -3.00 -29.06 7.53
N ASP A 145 -2.14 -28.34 8.23
CA ASP A 145 -0.85 -28.82 8.72
C ASP A 145 -0.57 -28.29 10.15
N PRO A 146 -1.22 -28.86 11.18
CA PRO A 146 -1.14 -28.35 12.55
C PRO A 146 0.21 -28.62 13.23
N ASP A 147 1.04 -29.51 12.68
CA ASP A 147 2.33 -29.93 13.24
C ASP A 147 3.51 -29.18 12.61
N ARG A 148 3.24 -28.14 11.82
CA ARG A 148 4.26 -27.32 11.16
C ARG A 148 5.12 -26.59 12.21
N ASP A 149 6.40 -26.93 12.27
CA ASP A 149 7.36 -26.45 13.27
C ASP A 149 8.28 -25.32 12.78
N ASP A 150 8.19 -24.95 11.50
CA ASP A 150 8.98 -23.88 10.87
C ASP A 150 8.29 -22.50 10.92
N ILE A 151 7.11 -22.39 11.57
CA ILE A 151 6.38 -21.12 11.72
C ILE A 151 6.29 -20.67 13.19
N ASP A 152 6.22 -19.36 13.41
CA ASP A 152 5.83 -18.77 14.68
C ASP A 152 4.33 -19.00 14.93
N ALA A 153 4.03 -20.08 15.64
CA ALA A 153 2.66 -20.47 15.94
C ALA A 153 1.91 -19.42 16.78
N ALA A 154 2.59 -18.63 17.60
CA ALA A 154 1.94 -17.57 18.39
C ALA A 154 1.52 -16.42 17.48
N TYR A 155 2.40 -16.01 16.58
CA TYR A 155 2.13 -14.99 15.57
C TYR A 155 1.00 -15.43 14.63
N ALA A 156 1.11 -16.65 14.08
CA ALA A 156 0.11 -17.20 13.18
C ALA A 156 -1.29 -17.24 13.83
N ARG A 157 -1.40 -17.66 15.10
CA ARG A 157 -2.68 -17.65 15.82
C ARG A 157 -3.27 -16.25 15.96
N SER A 158 -2.45 -15.24 16.27
CA SER A 158 -2.91 -13.86 16.43
C SER A 158 -3.38 -13.27 15.11
N ALA A 159 -2.56 -13.38 14.06
CA ALA A 159 -2.92 -12.92 12.71
C ALA A 159 -4.18 -13.62 12.18
N MET A 160 -4.32 -14.93 12.39
CA MET A 160 -5.51 -15.68 11.95
C MET A 160 -6.79 -15.29 12.68
N ARG A 161 -6.73 -14.76 13.91
CA ARG A 161 -7.91 -14.18 14.57
C ARG A 161 -8.39 -12.93 13.84
N VAL A 162 -7.45 -12.07 13.43
CA VAL A 162 -7.75 -10.87 12.63
C VAL A 162 -8.32 -11.28 11.27
N TRP A 163 -7.71 -12.25 10.58
CA TRP A 163 -8.19 -12.76 9.30
C TRP A 163 -9.61 -13.30 9.39
N ARG A 164 -9.91 -14.14 10.39
CA ARG A 164 -11.26 -14.70 10.57
C ARG A 164 -12.29 -13.59 10.83
N ALA A 165 -11.96 -12.61 11.66
CA ALA A 165 -12.83 -11.45 11.90
C ALA A 165 -13.05 -10.59 10.66
N LEU A 166 -12.04 -10.49 9.76
CA LEU A 166 -12.15 -9.83 8.47
C LEU A 166 -13.07 -10.63 7.54
N GLU A 167 -12.83 -11.93 7.41
CA GLU A 167 -13.61 -12.84 6.55
C GLU A 167 -15.09 -12.84 6.94
N GLU A 168 -15.40 -12.97 8.23
CA GLU A 168 -16.77 -12.90 8.75
C GLU A 168 -17.48 -11.60 8.35
N ARG A 169 -16.78 -10.45 8.39
CA ARG A 169 -17.36 -9.17 7.96
C ARG A 169 -17.55 -9.10 6.46
N LEU A 170 -16.56 -9.55 5.68
CA LEU A 170 -16.65 -9.57 4.22
C LEU A 170 -17.83 -10.42 3.76
N GLU A 171 -18.06 -11.59 4.35
CA GLU A 171 -19.17 -12.49 4.00
C GLU A 171 -20.55 -11.87 4.19
N THR A 172 -20.67 -10.92 5.13
CA THR A 172 -21.93 -10.19 5.35
C THR A 172 -22.10 -8.98 4.41
N ALA A 173 -21.07 -8.62 3.64
CA ALA A 173 -21.10 -7.41 2.84
C ALA A 173 -22.06 -7.53 1.64
N PRO A 174 -22.82 -6.48 1.30
CA PRO A 174 -23.86 -6.53 0.28
C PRO A 174 -23.41 -7.02 -1.11
N ASN A 175 -22.15 -6.80 -1.47
CA ASN A 175 -21.59 -7.19 -2.75
C ASN A 175 -20.57 -8.32 -2.67
N TYR A 176 -20.51 -9.07 -1.56
CA TYR A 176 -19.50 -10.11 -1.33
C TYR A 176 -19.41 -11.11 -2.48
N ASP A 177 -20.50 -11.79 -2.81
CA ASP A 177 -20.51 -12.84 -3.85
C ASP A 177 -19.93 -12.38 -5.19
N ARG A 178 -20.09 -11.10 -5.52
CA ARG A 178 -19.63 -10.52 -6.79
C ARG A 178 -18.21 -9.99 -6.71
N LEU A 179 -17.77 -9.50 -5.56
CA LEU A 179 -16.50 -8.79 -5.39
C LEU A 179 -15.45 -9.57 -4.59
N ARG A 180 -15.80 -10.73 -4.02
CA ARG A 180 -14.90 -11.60 -3.26
C ARG A 180 -13.61 -11.90 -4.03
N ASP A 181 -13.71 -12.43 -5.24
CA ASP A 181 -12.52 -12.83 -6.00
C ASP A 181 -11.62 -11.64 -6.39
N PRO A 182 -12.16 -10.51 -6.92
CA PRO A 182 -11.35 -9.31 -7.12
C PRO A 182 -10.72 -8.76 -5.84
N TYR A 183 -11.45 -8.76 -4.72
CA TYR A 183 -10.94 -8.24 -3.45
C TYR A 183 -9.82 -9.12 -2.88
N LEU A 184 -10.00 -10.45 -2.88
CA LEU A 184 -8.95 -11.38 -2.48
C LEU A 184 -7.75 -11.32 -3.44
N PHE A 185 -7.96 -11.03 -4.73
CA PHE A 185 -6.86 -10.78 -5.67
C PHE A 185 -6.03 -9.55 -5.27
N ASP A 186 -6.68 -8.48 -4.83
CA ASP A 186 -6.00 -7.26 -4.39
C ASP A 186 -5.17 -7.51 -3.13
N LEU A 187 -5.70 -8.27 -2.16
CA LEU A 187 -4.94 -8.69 -0.98
C LEU A 187 -3.74 -9.56 -1.37
N ARG A 188 -3.90 -10.54 -2.26
CA ARG A 188 -2.77 -11.34 -2.75
C ARG A 188 -1.70 -10.49 -3.44
N SER A 189 -2.12 -9.48 -4.21
CA SER A 189 -1.20 -8.57 -4.88
C SER A 189 -0.41 -7.72 -3.89
N CYS A 190 -1.06 -7.28 -2.80
CA CYS A 190 -0.41 -6.61 -1.67
C CYS A 190 0.62 -7.52 -0.97
N PHE A 191 0.24 -8.76 -0.64
CA PHE A 191 1.16 -9.70 0.01
C PHE A 191 2.33 -10.08 -0.91
N GLN A 192 2.07 -10.27 -2.20
CA GLN A 192 3.15 -10.52 -3.17
C GLN A 192 4.11 -9.32 -3.26
N ALA A 193 3.63 -8.10 -3.10
CA ALA A 193 4.47 -6.90 -3.07
C ALA A 193 5.39 -6.87 -1.84
N MET A 194 4.89 -7.28 -0.66
CA MET A 194 5.69 -7.41 0.56
C MET A 194 6.77 -8.49 0.42
N ASP A 195 6.45 -9.63 -0.18
CA ASP A 195 7.47 -10.65 -0.46
C ASP A 195 8.51 -10.15 -1.47
N PHE A 196 8.06 -9.41 -2.50
CA PHE A 196 8.98 -8.76 -3.42
C PHE A 196 9.92 -7.79 -2.69
N ALA A 197 9.41 -6.96 -1.78
CA ALA A 197 10.20 -6.04 -0.97
C ALA A 197 11.27 -6.78 -0.15
N ARG A 198 10.86 -7.83 0.58
CA ARG A 198 11.75 -8.73 1.34
C ARG A 198 12.85 -9.35 0.47
N VAL A 199 12.52 -9.81 -0.74
CA VAL A 199 13.52 -10.41 -1.65
C VAL A 199 14.42 -9.35 -2.28
N ALA A 200 13.88 -8.19 -2.64
CA ALA A 200 14.62 -7.09 -3.25
C ALA A 200 15.69 -6.53 -2.29
N ASN A 201 15.39 -6.43 -1.00
CA ASN A 201 16.35 -6.03 0.05
C ASN A 201 17.57 -6.96 0.15
N GLY A 202 17.49 -8.20 -0.36
CA GLY A 202 18.62 -9.14 -0.41
C GLY A 202 19.21 -9.35 -1.81
N SER A 203 18.69 -8.68 -2.84
CA SER A 203 19.03 -8.94 -4.24
C SER A 203 18.98 -7.66 -5.08
N TYR A 204 20.08 -6.91 -5.10
CA TYR A 204 20.23 -5.64 -5.83
C TYR A 204 19.91 -5.72 -7.33
N GLY A 205 19.98 -6.91 -7.95
CA GLY A 205 19.51 -7.10 -9.34
C GLY A 205 18.01 -6.82 -9.54
N LEU A 206 17.20 -6.95 -8.49
CA LEU A 206 15.77 -6.63 -8.48
C LEU A 206 15.49 -5.17 -8.10
N MET A 207 16.50 -4.45 -7.62
CA MET A 207 16.41 -3.03 -7.25
C MET A 207 16.55 -2.12 -8.48
N ASN A 208 15.68 -2.34 -9.46
CA ASN A 208 15.53 -1.42 -10.58
C ASN A 208 14.17 -0.73 -10.49
N PRO A 209 14.08 0.55 -10.90
CA PRO A 209 12.85 1.32 -10.74
C PRO A 209 11.63 0.67 -11.39
N ARG A 210 11.81 -0.01 -12.52
CA ARG A 210 10.70 -0.65 -13.25
C ARG A 210 10.02 -1.73 -12.41
N GLU A 211 10.80 -2.59 -11.75
CA GLU A 211 10.24 -3.65 -10.91
C GLU A 211 9.66 -3.10 -9.60
N ILE A 212 10.33 -2.13 -8.97
CA ILE A 212 9.78 -1.43 -7.80
C ILE A 212 8.40 -0.82 -8.13
N TRP A 213 8.29 -0.04 -9.21
CA TRP A 213 7.01 0.54 -9.62
C TRP A 213 5.94 -0.51 -9.96
N GLN A 214 6.34 -1.68 -10.46
CA GLN A 214 5.41 -2.72 -10.89
C GLN A 214 4.86 -3.52 -9.71
N TYR A 215 5.73 -3.95 -8.79
CA TYR A 215 5.36 -4.87 -7.72
C TYR A 215 5.08 -4.12 -6.43
N GLU A 216 6.03 -3.27 -6.05
CA GLU A 216 6.09 -2.72 -4.71
C GLU A 216 4.90 -1.77 -4.45
N THR A 217 4.39 -1.05 -5.48
CA THR A 217 3.25 -0.14 -5.32
C THR A 217 2.02 -0.75 -4.62
N ALA A 218 1.82 -2.07 -4.70
CA ALA A 218 0.71 -2.74 -4.02
C ALA A 218 0.92 -2.97 -2.50
N ALA A 219 2.14 -2.84 -1.97
CA ALA A 219 2.45 -3.08 -0.56
C ALA A 219 1.69 -2.12 0.38
N ILE A 220 1.44 -0.87 -0.07
CA ILE A 220 0.67 0.11 0.71
C ILE A 220 -0.79 -0.30 0.97
N GLY A 221 -1.32 -1.29 0.23
CA GLY A 221 -2.58 -1.95 0.57
C GLY A 221 -3.86 -1.14 0.30
N ILE A 222 -3.83 -0.07 -0.51
CA ILE A 222 -5.02 0.75 -0.81
C ILE A 222 -6.19 -0.08 -1.35
N LEU A 223 -5.93 -1.00 -2.26
CA LEU A 223 -7.01 -1.82 -2.82
C LEU A 223 -7.58 -2.82 -1.81
N GLY A 224 -6.76 -3.32 -0.87
CA GLY A 224 -7.23 -4.17 0.22
C GLY A 224 -8.00 -3.39 1.30
N THR A 225 -7.72 -2.10 1.46
CA THR A 225 -8.35 -1.24 2.47
C THR A 225 -9.45 -0.39 1.84
N VAL A 226 -9.15 0.72 1.18
CA VAL A 226 -10.15 1.59 0.54
C VAL A 226 -10.99 0.84 -0.50
N GLY A 227 -10.42 -0.14 -1.21
CA GLY A 227 -11.19 -1.01 -2.11
C GLY A 227 -12.27 -1.85 -1.40
N ALA A 228 -12.17 -2.07 -0.09
CA ALA A 228 -13.19 -2.75 0.70
C ALA A 228 -14.52 -1.97 0.73
N ASP A 229 -14.49 -0.64 0.58
CA ASP A 229 -15.70 0.19 0.51
C ASP A 229 -16.62 -0.23 -0.65
N LEU A 230 -16.05 -0.72 -1.75
CA LEU A 230 -16.82 -1.18 -2.91
C LEU A 230 -17.74 -2.35 -2.57
N LEU A 231 -17.44 -3.12 -1.50
CA LEU A 231 -18.33 -4.16 -1.02
C LEU A 231 -19.62 -3.59 -0.40
N TYR A 232 -19.59 -2.36 0.10
CA TYR A 232 -20.69 -1.69 0.82
C TYR A 232 -21.46 -0.67 -0.02
N VAL A 233 -20.91 -0.23 -1.17
CA VAL A 233 -21.60 0.69 -2.10
C VAL A 233 -22.87 0.05 -2.70
N PRO A 234 -24.05 0.69 -2.60
CA PRO A 234 -25.30 0.22 -3.21
C PRO A 234 -25.19 0.09 -4.73
N SER A 235 -25.91 -0.87 -5.30
CA SER A 235 -26.07 -0.99 -6.76
C SER A 235 -24.76 -1.06 -7.54
N MET A 236 -23.68 -1.51 -6.90
CA MET A 236 -22.38 -1.65 -7.55
C MET A 236 -22.54 -2.62 -8.73
N SER A 237 -22.31 -2.14 -9.94
CA SER A 237 -22.42 -2.94 -11.16
C SER A 237 -21.03 -3.27 -11.71
N ALA A 238 -20.94 -4.20 -12.66
CA ALA A 238 -19.66 -4.45 -13.35
C ALA A 238 -19.18 -3.20 -14.12
N SER A 239 -20.09 -2.36 -14.61
CA SER A 239 -19.72 -1.11 -15.29
C SER A 239 -19.16 -0.09 -14.31
N THR A 240 -19.84 0.09 -13.19
CA THR A 240 -19.43 0.96 -12.08
C THR A 240 -18.06 0.55 -11.53
N TYR A 241 -17.86 -0.75 -11.31
CA TYR A 241 -16.56 -1.27 -10.85
C TYR A 241 -15.42 -0.96 -11.84
N ARG A 242 -15.68 -1.10 -13.16
CA ARG A 242 -14.67 -0.78 -14.19
C ARG A 242 -14.27 0.69 -14.23
N THR A 243 -15.16 1.61 -13.87
CA THR A 243 -14.87 3.05 -13.85
C THR A 243 -14.15 3.47 -12.58
N VAL A 244 -14.54 2.91 -11.42
CA VAL A 244 -13.95 3.27 -10.12
C VAL A 244 -12.56 2.64 -9.92
N ARG A 245 -12.34 1.41 -10.41
CA ARG A 245 -11.07 0.71 -10.15
C ARG A 245 -9.80 1.45 -10.61
N PRO A 246 -9.75 2.04 -11.82
CA PRO A 246 -8.61 2.86 -12.24
C PRO A 246 -8.34 4.06 -11.34
N VAL A 247 -9.37 4.61 -10.68
CA VAL A 247 -9.22 5.71 -9.72
C VAL A 247 -8.55 5.20 -8.45
N LEU A 248 -9.03 4.09 -7.87
CA LEU A 248 -8.40 3.49 -6.69
C LEU A 248 -6.95 3.06 -6.94
N LEU A 249 -6.65 2.60 -8.16
CA LEU A 249 -5.27 2.32 -8.57
C LEU A 249 -4.40 3.59 -8.52
N GLU A 250 -4.87 4.74 -9.02
CA GLU A 250 -4.08 5.98 -8.90
C GLU A 250 -3.94 6.45 -7.45
N ALA A 251 -4.97 6.28 -6.61
CA ALA A 251 -4.87 6.55 -5.17
C ALA A 251 -3.77 5.68 -4.53
N GLN A 252 -3.67 4.40 -4.92
CA GLN A 252 -2.59 3.52 -4.48
C GLN A 252 -1.21 4.04 -4.88
N TYR A 253 -1.04 4.45 -6.14
CA TYR A 253 0.23 5.04 -6.60
C TYR A 253 0.58 6.33 -5.84
N LEU A 254 -0.40 7.20 -5.61
CA LEU A 254 -0.20 8.44 -4.87
C LEU A 254 0.21 8.17 -3.43
N TRP A 255 -0.43 7.21 -2.76
CA TRP A 255 -0.04 6.88 -1.40
C TRP A 255 1.35 6.27 -1.38
N ARG A 256 1.65 5.26 -2.20
CA ARG A 256 2.97 4.62 -2.11
C ARG A 256 4.10 5.61 -2.43
N LEU A 257 3.94 6.44 -3.45
CA LEU A 257 4.93 7.46 -3.76
C LEU A 257 5.10 8.48 -2.61
N GLY A 258 3.99 8.86 -1.97
CA GLY A 258 4.04 9.72 -0.80
C GLY A 258 4.76 9.07 0.38
N ASN A 259 4.49 7.79 0.63
CA ASN A 259 5.15 7.02 1.67
C ASN A 259 6.66 6.90 1.42
N TRP A 260 7.10 6.59 0.20
CA TRP A 260 8.53 6.61 -0.16
C TRP A 260 9.18 7.98 0.09
N LEU A 261 8.53 9.08 -0.30
CA LEU A 261 9.08 10.43 -0.11
C LEU A 261 9.28 10.77 1.37
N ILE A 262 8.42 10.26 2.24
CA ILE A 262 8.42 10.62 3.66
C ILE A 262 9.37 9.72 4.44
N THR A 263 9.39 8.42 4.15
CA THR A 263 10.00 7.43 5.04
C THR A 263 11.39 6.95 4.63
N TRP A 264 11.86 7.24 3.42
CA TRP A 264 13.11 6.68 2.89
C TRP A 264 14.36 6.99 3.75
N ARG A 265 14.38 8.14 4.46
CA ARG A 265 15.51 8.49 5.34
C ARG A 265 15.58 7.56 6.54
N ARG A 266 14.43 7.33 7.19
CA ARG A 266 14.28 6.37 8.28
C ARG A 266 14.59 4.96 7.80
N GLU A 267 14.04 4.57 6.65
CA GLU A 267 14.27 3.24 6.05
C GLU A 267 15.77 3.00 5.78
N ALA A 268 16.51 4.01 5.30
CA ALA A 268 17.97 3.92 5.14
C ALA A 268 18.69 3.56 6.46
N HIS A 269 18.20 4.06 7.59
CA HIS A 269 18.75 3.78 8.91
C HIS A 269 18.28 2.43 9.48
N GLU A 270 17.16 1.90 9.02
CA GLU A 270 16.63 0.60 9.40
C GLU A 270 17.15 -0.54 8.51
N GLY A 271 17.82 -0.20 7.41
CA GLY A 271 18.31 -1.16 6.42
C GLY A 271 17.24 -1.61 5.40
N ASP A 272 16.06 -0.99 5.43
CA ASP A 272 15.09 -1.14 4.35
C ASP A 272 15.45 -0.16 3.22
N HIS A 273 15.60 -0.70 2.02
CA HIS A 273 15.98 0.07 0.85
C HIS A 273 15.01 -0.18 -0.32
N THR A 274 13.79 -0.60 -0.03
CA THR A 274 12.74 -0.86 -1.04
C THR A 274 12.10 0.40 -1.60
N ALA A 275 12.34 1.57 -1.00
CA ALA A 275 11.91 2.83 -1.58
C ALA A 275 12.51 3.05 -2.97
N VAL A 276 11.68 3.52 -3.90
CA VAL A 276 12.11 3.71 -5.30
C VAL A 276 13.27 4.71 -5.44
N LEU A 277 13.49 5.58 -4.45
CA LEU A 277 14.65 6.47 -4.39
C LEU A 277 15.97 5.69 -4.42
N PHE A 278 16.08 4.57 -3.71
CA PHE A 278 17.31 3.77 -3.70
C PHE A 278 17.58 3.13 -5.05
N ALA A 279 16.54 2.58 -5.69
CA ALA A 279 16.65 2.02 -7.04
C ALA A 279 17.02 3.10 -8.08
N GLU A 280 16.48 4.31 -7.96
CA GLU A 280 16.85 5.43 -8.83
C GLU A 280 18.27 5.95 -8.55
N ALA A 281 18.67 6.03 -7.28
CA ALA A 281 20.01 6.43 -6.87
C ALA A 281 21.07 5.44 -7.39
N LEU A 282 20.80 4.14 -7.27
CA LEU A 282 21.64 3.08 -7.83
C LEU A 282 21.73 3.19 -9.35
N ARG A 283 20.58 3.36 -10.04
CA ARG A 283 20.52 3.51 -11.50
C ARG A 283 21.31 4.73 -12.00
N GLN A 284 21.32 5.82 -11.23
CA GLN A 284 22.02 7.06 -11.59
C GLN A 284 23.48 7.11 -11.10
N GLY A 285 23.92 6.09 -10.35
CA GLY A 285 25.26 6.05 -9.77
C GLY A 285 25.49 7.07 -8.67
N VAL A 286 24.42 7.55 -8.02
CA VAL A 286 24.48 8.40 -6.82
C VAL A 286 24.98 7.57 -5.63
N VAL A 287 24.59 6.30 -5.58
CA VAL A 287 25.09 5.28 -4.63
C VAL A 287 25.50 4.02 -5.38
N GLY A 288 26.41 3.24 -4.82
CA GLY A 288 26.80 1.93 -5.36
C GLY A 288 26.09 0.77 -4.66
N GLU A 289 26.15 -0.43 -5.27
CA GLU A 289 25.65 -1.67 -4.65
C GLU A 289 26.28 -1.90 -3.27
N THR A 290 27.59 -1.68 -3.14
CA THR A 290 28.31 -1.82 -1.86
C THR A 290 27.86 -0.84 -0.78
N ASP A 291 27.30 0.32 -1.16
CA ASP A 291 26.71 1.24 -0.18
C ASP A 291 25.40 0.66 0.35
N LEU A 292 24.54 0.14 -0.54
CA LEU A 292 23.26 -0.48 -0.16
C LEU A 292 23.45 -1.80 0.60
N GLU A 293 24.44 -2.62 0.25
CA GLU A 293 24.86 -3.84 0.99
C GLU A 293 25.20 -3.57 2.45
N ARG A 294 25.59 -2.32 2.75
CA ARG A 294 25.98 -1.87 4.08
C ARG A 294 24.91 -1.03 4.76
N LEU A 295 23.73 -0.88 4.15
CA LEU A 295 22.53 -0.38 4.82
C LEU A 295 21.84 -1.56 5.49
N ASP A 296 22.37 -1.97 6.64
CA ASP A 296 21.90 -3.14 7.41
C ASP A 296 21.35 -2.75 8.78
N GLY A 297 21.16 -1.44 9.02
CA GLY A 297 20.78 -0.87 10.32
C GLY A 297 21.90 -0.87 11.37
N GLU A 298 23.01 -1.58 11.14
CA GLU A 298 24.15 -1.66 12.07
C GLU A 298 25.22 -0.62 11.77
N HIS A 299 25.22 -0.04 10.56
CA HIS A 299 26.20 0.95 10.10
C HIS A 299 25.59 2.34 9.85
N PRO A 300 25.23 3.11 10.91
CA PRO A 300 24.55 4.40 10.76
C PRO A 300 25.37 5.43 9.96
N ALA A 301 26.70 5.37 10.03
CA ALA A 301 27.57 6.24 9.23
C ALA A 301 27.52 5.96 7.73
N VAL A 302 27.07 4.77 7.30
CA VAL A 302 26.80 4.46 5.88
C VAL A 302 25.46 5.07 5.49
N ALA A 303 24.42 4.85 6.29
CA ALA A 303 23.11 5.47 6.12
C ALA A 303 23.21 7.01 6.00
N ASP A 304 23.92 7.68 6.90
CA ASP A 304 24.15 9.13 6.85
C ASP A 304 24.78 9.60 5.52
N ARG A 305 25.69 8.79 4.95
CA ARG A 305 26.34 9.14 3.67
C ARG A 305 25.39 8.92 2.49
N VAL A 306 24.62 7.84 2.50
CA VAL A 306 23.61 7.56 1.47
C VAL A 306 22.53 8.63 1.49
N VAL A 307 22.00 8.95 2.66
CA VAL A 307 21.03 10.04 2.85
C VAL A 307 21.58 11.34 2.30
N ARG A 308 22.80 11.72 2.68
CA ARG A 308 23.43 12.94 2.15
C ARG A 308 23.60 12.92 0.63
N ALA A 309 24.03 11.79 0.05
CA ALA A 309 24.23 11.68 -1.38
C ALA A 309 22.91 11.83 -2.16
N ILE A 310 21.81 11.29 -1.62
CA ILE A 310 20.47 11.44 -2.19
C ILE A 310 19.95 12.87 -1.98
N ASP A 311 20.14 13.47 -0.80
CA ASP A 311 19.75 14.86 -0.50
C ASP A 311 20.49 15.89 -1.39
N GLU A 312 21.76 15.64 -1.70
CA GLU A 312 22.57 16.48 -2.59
C GLU A 312 22.24 16.26 -4.09
N SER A 313 21.35 15.32 -4.39
CA SER A 313 20.88 15.02 -5.75
C SER A 313 19.48 15.60 -6.02
N ASP A 314 19.04 15.58 -7.27
CA ASP A 314 17.69 16.02 -7.65
C ASP A 314 16.62 14.91 -7.52
N LEU A 315 16.95 13.76 -6.92
CA LEU A 315 16.07 12.58 -6.91
C LEU A 315 14.77 12.81 -6.15
N GLU A 316 14.84 13.33 -4.92
CA GLU A 316 13.65 13.58 -4.09
C GLU A 316 12.73 14.61 -4.78
N ALA A 317 13.30 15.73 -5.26
CA ALA A 317 12.56 16.75 -6.01
C ALA A 317 11.90 16.18 -7.29
N THR A 318 12.57 15.24 -7.93
CA THR A 318 12.07 14.55 -9.12
C THR A 318 10.88 13.63 -8.82
N LEU A 319 10.93 12.88 -7.71
CA LEU A 319 9.81 12.05 -7.25
C LEU A 319 8.65 12.90 -6.73
N ALA A 320 8.95 13.97 -5.99
CA ALA A 320 8.01 14.99 -5.56
C ALA A 320 7.17 15.54 -6.72
N ALA A 321 7.83 15.94 -7.80
CA ALA A 321 7.12 16.39 -9.00
C ALA A 321 6.32 15.29 -9.69
N GLU A 322 6.75 14.03 -9.62
CA GLU A 322 5.92 12.91 -10.11
C GLU A 322 4.65 12.75 -9.27
N TRP A 323 4.74 12.94 -7.96
CA TRP A 323 3.60 12.90 -7.07
C TRP A 323 2.60 14.00 -7.43
N GLU A 324 3.06 15.24 -7.59
CA GLU A 324 2.21 16.37 -7.99
C GLU A 324 1.54 16.15 -9.33
N ARG A 325 2.30 15.73 -10.36
CA ARG A 325 1.74 15.42 -11.69
C ARG A 325 0.66 14.36 -11.63
N ARG A 326 0.85 13.32 -10.79
CA ARG A 326 -0.15 12.28 -10.59
C ARG A 326 -1.36 12.80 -9.86
N TYR A 327 -1.17 13.68 -8.87
CA TYR A 327 -2.24 14.29 -8.09
C TYR A 327 -3.12 15.20 -8.95
N GLU A 328 -2.53 16.01 -9.83
CA GLU A 328 -3.26 16.82 -10.82
C GLU A 328 -4.04 15.92 -11.80
N ARG A 329 -3.40 14.87 -12.32
CA ARG A 329 -4.06 13.91 -13.24
C ARG A 329 -5.18 13.14 -12.54
N PHE A 330 -5.05 12.91 -11.24
CA PHE A 330 -6.04 12.19 -10.45
C PHE A 330 -7.37 12.95 -10.40
N GLU A 331 -7.32 14.27 -10.23
CA GLU A 331 -8.49 15.17 -10.30
C GLU A 331 -9.28 14.96 -11.59
N THR A 332 -8.61 15.01 -12.75
CA THR A 332 -9.26 14.84 -14.05
C THR A 332 -9.90 13.45 -14.25
N ARG A 333 -9.41 12.41 -13.54
CA ARG A 333 -10.00 11.07 -13.62
C ARG A 333 -11.24 10.94 -12.75
N LEU A 334 -11.34 11.69 -11.66
CA LEU A 334 -12.54 11.71 -10.81
C LEU A 334 -13.72 12.29 -11.57
N ASP A 335 -13.50 13.36 -12.35
CA ASP A 335 -14.51 13.96 -13.24
C ASP A 335 -15.11 12.97 -14.27
N ALA A 336 -14.41 11.86 -14.55
CA ALA A 336 -14.88 10.85 -15.48
C ALA A 336 -15.74 9.75 -14.82
N VAL A 337 -15.96 9.81 -13.49
CA VAL A 337 -16.70 8.81 -12.72
C VAL A 337 -18.00 9.41 -12.17
N ASP A 338 -19.02 9.52 -13.03
CA ASP A 338 -20.34 10.00 -12.61
C ASP A 338 -21.16 8.97 -11.81
N ALA A 339 -20.72 7.71 -11.81
CA ALA A 339 -21.53 6.57 -11.35
C ALA A 339 -21.45 6.31 -9.83
N VAL A 340 -20.45 6.88 -9.14
CA VAL A 340 -20.17 6.67 -7.72
C VAL A 340 -19.59 7.95 -7.16
N ASP A 341 -20.16 8.44 -6.07
CA ASP A 341 -19.62 9.58 -5.33
C ASP A 341 -18.27 9.20 -4.67
N ILE A 342 -17.22 9.83 -5.17
CA ILE A 342 -15.83 9.65 -4.72
C ILE A 342 -15.14 11.02 -4.56
N ASP A 343 -15.92 12.08 -4.40
CA ASP A 343 -15.50 13.47 -4.58
C ASP A 343 -14.41 13.89 -3.58
N HIS A 344 -14.38 13.27 -2.41
CA HIS A 344 -13.41 13.62 -1.36
C HIS A 344 -12.07 12.92 -1.53
N LEU A 345 -12.00 11.83 -2.31
CA LEU A 345 -10.81 10.98 -2.39
C LEU A 345 -9.57 11.75 -2.87
N HIS A 346 -9.72 12.75 -3.75
CA HIS A 346 -8.63 13.64 -4.15
C HIS A 346 -8.04 14.39 -2.96
N ALA A 347 -8.89 15.14 -2.25
CA ALA A 347 -8.50 15.95 -1.11
C ALA A 347 -7.93 15.08 0.01
N ASP A 348 -8.49 13.89 0.23
CA ASP A 348 -8.03 12.94 1.22
C ASP A 348 -6.62 12.41 0.91
N MET A 349 -6.32 12.12 -0.37
CA MET A 349 -4.95 11.75 -0.78
C MET A 349 -3.95 12.88 -0.53
N GLY A 350 -4.33 14.13 -0.79
CA GLY A 350 -3.48 15.29 -0.51
C GLY A 350 -3.29 15.53 0.99
N TRP A 351 -4.36 15.37 1.78
CA TRP A 351 -4.29 15.47 3.23
C TRP A 351 -3.45 14.36 3.85
N LEU A 352 -3.56 13.12 3.35
CA LEU A 352 -2.77 11.98 3.81
C LEU A 352 -1.28 12.23 3.69
N MET A 353 -0.85 12.74 2.53
CA MET A 353 0.55 13.11 2.29
C MET A 353 1.07 14.06 3.39
N ARG A 354 0.32 15.14 3.66
CA ARG A 354 0.71 16.14 4.68
C ARG A 354 0.63 15.59 6.11
N SER A 355 -0.39 14.78 6.41
CA SER A 355 -0.61 14.23 7.75
C SER A 355 0.41 13.16 8.14
N HIS A 356 0.93 12.39 7.18
CA HIS A 356 1.91 11.35 7.46
C HIS A 356 3.23 11.96 7.97
N LEU A 357 3.70 13.05 7.35
CA LEU A 357 4.83 13.88 7.83
C LEU A 357 4.65 14.38 9.27
N ALA A 358 3.41 14.65 9.69
CA ALA A 358 3.12 15.17 11.04
C ALA A 358 3.13 14.13 12.16
N THR A 359 3.17 12.84 11.80
CA THR A 359 3.15 11.70 12.73
C THR A 359 4.44 10.87 12.71
N GLU A 360 5.44 11.32 11.95
CA GLU A 360 6.75 10.67 11.88
C GLU A 360 7.47 10.81 13.24
N GLY A 361 7.76 9.67 13.90
CA GLY A 361 8.44 9.60 15.20
C GLY A 361 7.65 8.97 16.37
N GLU A 362 6.35 8.70 16.20
CA GLU A 362 5.47 8.12 17.25
C GLU A 362 4.95 6.70 16.89
N ARG A 363 5.41 6.14 15.76
CA ARG A 363 4.96 4.86 15.22
C ARG A 363 5.87 3.70 15.57
#